data_AF-A0A0P7YSC5-F1
#
_entry.id   AF-A0A0P7YSC5-F1
#
_cell.length_a   1.000
_cell.length_b   1.000
_cell.length_c   1.000
_cell.angle_alpha   90.00
_cell.angle_beta   90.00
_cell.angle_gamma   90.00
#
_symmetry.space_group_name_H-M   'P 1'
#
loop_
_entity.id
_entity.type
_entity.pdbx_description
1 polymer ?
#
loop_
_entity_poly.entity_id
_entity_poly.type
_entity_poly.pdbx_seq_one_letter_code
_entity_poly.pdbx_strand_id
1 'polypeptide(L)'
;MQANGRAREAGISLGLYLDLAVGTHPHGAETWEDRESFAYGASLGAPPDAFSADGQSWGLAPFNPRALVAQGFRPLAETLRCQMALSGAVRIDHILGFDRAFWVPEGGAPGAYVQMPRAAMLAVLRMEAARAGAVVVGEDLGNVPRGLRGALEASGILGCRVMLFERGRGRAPVFRDPARYPPWSIASFSTHDLPTWRGWRAGHEIDARLAIGDIGEAFAKDEHARRHTEVAAFDAMTARVGASGMDPASADAMHVALGASTSAMAMVQVENVLDIVAQPNLPGTVGEYPNWRQRLPVGPTALAEDHRMVRTARIMNATRSARSVALHEDERGERR
;
A
#
# COMPACT_ATOMS: atom_id res chain seq x y z
N MET A 1 -5.32 16.36 16.78
CA MET A 1 -5.44 17.66 16.05
C MET A 1 -4.10 18.40 15.91
N GLN A 2 -3.27 18.55 16.95
CA GLN A 2 -2.05 19.39 16.87
C GLN A 2 -1.04 19.00 15.77
N ALA A 3 -0.79 17.69 15.54
CA ALA A 3 0.18 17.26 14.52
C ALA A 3 -0.25 17.59 13.08
N ASN A 4 -1.52 17.34 12.74
CA ASN A 4 -2.06 17.70 11.42
C ASN A 4 -2.09 19.21 11.21
N GLY A 5 -2.43 19.99 12.25
CA GLY A 5 -2.35 21.45 12.23
C GLY A 5 -0.94 21.94 11.88
N ARG A 6 0.08 21.43 12.59
CA ARG A 6 1.49 21.76 12.32
C ARG A 6 1.93 21.39 10.90
N ALA A 7 1.50 20.24 10.38
CA ALA A 7 1.81 19.83 9.01
C ALA A 7 1.24 20.83 7.98
N ARG A 8 0.00 21.29 8.18
CA ARG A 8 -0.65 22.26 7.30
C ARG A 8 -0.05 23.66 7.42
N GLU A 9 0.28 24.10 8.64
CA GLU A 9 1.01 25.36 8.89
C GLU A 9 2.39 25.37 8.22
N ALA A 10 3.04 24.21 8.13
CA ALA A 10 4.30 24.02 7.40
C ALA A 10 4.12 23.90 5.87
N GLY A 11 2.90 24.04 5.34
CA GLY A 11 2.62 24.03 3.90
C GLY A 11 2.36 22.65 3.28
N ILE A 12 2.21 21.59 4.08
CA ILE A 12 1.82 20.26 3.58
C ILE A 12 0.33 20.27 3.28
N SER A 13 -0.05 20.33 1.99
CA SER A 13 -1.43 20.56 1.53
C SER A 13 -2.46 19.57 2.08
N LEU A 14 -2.11 18.28 2.10
CA LEU A 14 -2.94 17.20 2.62
C LEU A 14 -2.71 16.93 4.12
N GLY A 15 -1.77 17.62 4.76
CA GLY A 15 -1.40 17.34 6.15
C GLY A 15 -0.96 15.90 6.35
N LEU A 16 -1.56 15.20 7.33
CA LEU A 16 -1.31 13.79 7.58
C LEU A 16 -2.04 12.89 6.59
N TYR A 17 -1.39 11.79 6.23
CA TYR A 17 -1.95 10.63 5.56
C TYR A 17 -2.01 9.48 6.56
N LEU A 18 -3.23 9.12 6.99
CA LEU A 18 -3.45 8.04 7.96
C LEU A 18 -3.79 6.73 7.24
N ASP A 19 -3.65 5.62 7.96
CA ASP A 19 -3.94 4.28 7.47
C ASP A 19 -5.02 3.62 8.34
N LEU A 20 -6.15 3.26 7.73
CA LEU A 20 -7.25 2.56 8.38
C LEU A 20 -7.11 1.07 8.12
N ALA A 21 -6.76 0.32 9.18
CA ALA A 21 -6.66 -1.13 9.15
C ALA A 21 -8.00 -1.79 8.73
N VAL A 22 -7.90 -3.00 8.17
CA VAL A 22 -9.05 -3.76 7.63
C VAL A 22 -10.09 -4.15 8.69
N GLY A 23 -9.70 -4.26 9.95
CA GLY A 23 -10.60 -4.71 11.02
C GLY A 23 -10.01 -4.52 12.41
N THR A 24 -10.75 -5.00 13.40
CA THR A 24 -10.46 -4.82 14.83
C THR A 24 -10.35 -6.17 15.54
N HIS A 25 -9.76 -6.19 16.73
CA HIS A 25 -9.62 -7.43 17.50
C HIS A 25 -11.00 -7.93 17.97
N PRO A 26 -11.33 -9.23 17.86
CA PRO A 26 -12.65 -9.77 18.20
C PRO A 26 -13.04 -9.61 19.67
N HIS A 27 -12.05 -9.43 20.55
CA HIS A 27 -12.25 -9.14 21.97
C HIS A 27 -11.74 -7.73 22.37
N GLY A 28 -11.72 -6.80 21.42
CA GLY A 28 -11.33 -5.42 21.63
C GLY A 28 -12.46 -4.55 22.18
N ALA A 29 -12.15 -3.27 22.44
CA ALA A 29 -13.14 -2.31 22.94
C ALA A 29 -14.29 -2.08 21.96
N GLU A 30 -13.99 -1.97 20.67
CA GLU A 30 -14.98 -1.71 19.62
C GLU A 30 -15.99 -2.85 19.48
N THR A 31 -15.53 -4.11 19.51
CA THR A 31 -16.43 -5.27 19.48
C THR A 31 -17.16 -5.48 20.79
N TRP A 32 -16.59 -5.03 21.92
CA TRP A 32 -17.28 -5.05 23.22
C TRP A 32 -18.43 -4.04 23.28
N GLU A 33 -18.22 -2.83 22.76
CA GLU A 33 -19.21 -1.74 22.78
C GLU A 33 -20.30 -1.92 21.71
N ASP A 34 -19.94 -2.25 20.47
CA ASP A 34 -20.88 -2.43 19.37
C ASP A 34 -20.86 -3.86 18.84
N ARG A 35 -21.35 -4.80 19.67
CA ARG A 35 -21.35 -6.23 19.35
C ARG A 35 -22.13 -6.57 18.07
N GLU A 36 -23.20 -5.84 17.79
CA GLU A 36 -24.11 -6.17 16.68
C GLU A 36 -23.48 -5.89 15.31
N SER A 37 -22.60 -4.89 15.24
CA SER A 37 -21.94 -4.51 13.98
C SER A 37 -20.91 -5.51 13.49
N PHE A 38 -20.47 -6.45 14.32
CA PHE A 38 -19.45 -7.44 13.97
C PHE A 38 -20.02 -8.87 13.97
N ALA A 39 -19.43 -9.73 13.15
CA ALA A 39 -19.73 -11.16 13.23
C ALA A 39 -18.73 -11.88 14.15
N TYR A 40 -19.26 -12.74 15.00
CA TYR A 40 -18.50 -13.60 15.91
C TYR A 40 -18.43 -15.03 15.37
N GLY A 41 -17.41 -15.79 15.78
CA GLY A 41 -17.18 -17.15 15.28
C GLY A 41 -16.49 -17.19 13.92
N ALA A 42 -15.95 -16.07 13.46
CA ALA A 42 -15.19 -15.96 12.22
C ALA A 42 -14.15 -14.85 12.30
N SER A 43 -13.04 -15.04 11.58
CA SER A 43 -12.00 -14.03 11.37
C SER A 43 -11.98 -13.57 9.92
N LEU A 44 -11.59 -12.33 9.67
CA LEU A 44 -11.09 -11.92 8.35
C LEU A 44 -9.82 -12.68 8.00
N GLY A 45 -9.58 -12.85 6.71
CA GLY A 45 -8.43 -13.56 6.21
C GLY A 45 -8.26 -13.43 4.70
N ALA A 46 -7.47 -14.35 4.14
CA ALA A 46 -7.29 -14.52 2.70
C ALA A 46 -7.35 -16.00 2.33
N PRO A 47 -7.87 -16.35 1.13
CA PRO A 47 -7.81 -17.73 0.66
C PRO A 47 -6.36 -18.17 0.40
N PRO A 48 -6.11 -19.48 0.27
CA PRO A 48 -4.85 -20.01 -0.23
C PRO A 48 -4.34 -19.31 -1.48
N ASP A 49 -3.04 -19.01 -1.50
CA ASP A 49 -2.35 -18.42 -2.64
C ASP A 49 -0.93 -19.00 -2.83
N ALA A 50 -0.17 -18.44 -3.76
CA ALA A 50 1.17 -18.93 -4.10
C ALA A 50 2.22 -18.70 -2.98
N PHE A 51 1.93 -17.82 -2.02
CA PHE A 51 2.81 -17.50 -0.90
C PHE A 51 2.36 -18.17 0.40
N SER A 52 1.07 -18.51 0.51
CA SER A 52 0.47 -19.14 1.68
C SER A 52 -0.49 -20.24 1.23
N ALA A 53 -0.02 -21.49 1.26
CA ALA A 53 -0.76 -22.66 0.79
C ALA A 53 -2.02 -22.95 1.62
N ASP A 54 -2.02 -22.59 2.91
CA ASP A 54 -3.16 -22.76 3.81
C ASP A 54 -4.07 -21.52 3.86
N GLY A 55 -3.69 -20.44 3.16
CA GLY A 55 -4.32 -19.15 3.29
C GLY A 55 -3.98 -18.47 4.63
N GLN A 56 -4.69 -17.40 4.94
CA GLN A 56 -4.39 -16.57 6.10
C GLN A 56 -5.64 -16.35 6.95
N SER A 57 -5.48 -16.41 8.26
CA SER A 57 -6.44 -15.90 9.24
C SER A 57 -5.78 -14.77 10.01
N TRP A 58 -6.39 -13.59 10.01
CA TRP A 58 -5.78 -12.39 10.57
C TRP A 58 -6.17 -12.13 12.03
N GLY A 59 -7.06 -12.94 12.60
CA GLY A 59 -7.58 -12.73 13.96
C GLY A 59 -8.36 -11.43 14.12
N LEU A 60 -9.04 -10.98 13.06
CA LEU A 60 -9.79 -9.72 13.04
C LEU A 60 -11.29 -9.98 12.86
N ALA A 61 -12.12 -9.29 13.64
CA ALA A 61 -13.56 -9.39 13.55
C ALA A 61 -14.07 -8.73 12.25
N PRO A 62 -14.81 -9.47 11.40
CA PRO A 62 -15.44 -8.88 10.23
C PRO A 62 -16.67 -8.06 10.62
N PHE A 63 -16.94 -6.98 9.88
CA PHE A 63 -18.26 -6.34 9.93
C PHE A 63 -19.35 -7.32 9.49
N ASN A 64 -20.48 -7.31 10.19
CA ASN A 64 -21.69 -8.02 9.78
C ASN A 64 -22.42 -7.19 8.70
N PRO A 65 -22.48 -7.65 7.44
CA PRO A 65 -23.07 -6.86 6.36
C PRO A 65 -24.57 -6.60 6.56
N ARG A 66 -25.29 -7.50 7.24
CA ARG A 66 -26.72 -7.31 7.54
C ARG A 66 -26.92 -6.24 8.62
N ALA A 67 -26.09 -6.25 9.65
CA ALA A 67 -26.13 -5.23 10.70
C ALA A 67 -25.74 -3.85 10.15
N LEU A 68 -24.71 -3.77 9.30
CA LEU A 68 -24.36 -2.52 8.61
C LEU A 68 -25.55 -1.93 7.86
N VAL A 69 -26.29 -2.74 7.11
CA VAL A 69 -27.50 -2.28 6.41
C VAL A 69 -28.58 -1.83 7.39
N ALA A 70 -28.87 -2.64 8.42
CA ALA A 70 -29.90 -2.34 9.42
C ALA A 70 -29.63 -1.05 10.21
N GLN A 71 -28.35 -0.76 10.46
CA GLN A 71 -27.91 0.46 11.16
C GLN A 71 -27.62 1.63 10.22
N GLY A 72 -27.97 1.52 8.92
CA GLY A 72 -27.74 2.59 7.96
C GLY A 72 -26.25 2.96 7.78
N PHE A 73 -25.36 1.99 7.96
CA PHE A 73 -23.90 2.12 7.87
C PHE A 73 -23.26 3.09 8.87
N ARG A 74 -23.98 3.43 9.96
CA ARG A 74 -23.47 4.29 11.03
C ARG A 74 -22.08 3.86 11.56
N PRO A 75 -21.79 2.56 11.84
CA PRO A 75 -20.48 2.16 12.35
C PRO A 75 -19.34 2.53 11.39
N LEU A 76 -19.49 2.21 10.10
CA LEU A 76 -18.52 2.58 9.07
C LEU A 76 -18.32 4.11 8.97
N ALA A 77 -19.42 4.86 8.99
CA ALA A 77 -19.36 6.32 8.90
C ALA A 77 -18.64 6.95 10.10
N GLU A 78 -18.88 6.45 11.30
CA GLU A 78 -18.22 6.89 12.53
C GLU A 78 -16.71 6.59 12.49
N THR A 79 -16.31 5.37 12.11
CA THR A 79 -14.89 5.00 11.94
C THR A 79 -14.18 5.94 10.96
N LEU A 80 -14.77 6.16 9.77
CA LEU A 80 -14.18 7.04 8.75
C LEU A 80 -14.07 8.49 9.22
N ARG A 81 -15.13 9.01 9.86
CA ARG A 81 -15.16 10.37 10.38
C ARG A 81 -14.08 10.61 11.43
N CYS A 82 -13.86 9.66 12.32
CA CYS A 82 -12.80 9.74 13.33
C CYS A 82 -11.40 9.82 12.71
N GLN A 83 -11.13 9.01 11.67
CA GLN A 83 -9.84 9.06 10.96
C GLN A 83 -9.66 10.40 10.23
N MET A 84 -10.65 10.80 9.44
CA MET A 84 -10.58 11.99 8.60
C MET A 84 -10.61 13.30 9.41
N ALA A 85 -11.11 13.30 10.64
CA ALA A 85 -10.98 14.46 11.54
C ALA A 85 -9.52 14.79 11.89
N LEU A 86 -8.59 13.83 11.70
CA LEU A 86 -7.19 13.94 12.06
C LEU A 86 -6.25 14.03 10.84
N SER A 87 -6.77 13.95 9.62
CA SER A 87 -5.96 13.82 8.40
C SER A 87 -6.57 14.57 7.22
N GLY A 88 -5.77 14.89 6.21
CA GLY A 88 -6.30 15.32 4.90
C GLY A 88 -6.27 14.19 3.88
N ALA A 89 -5.69 13.04 4.22
CA ALA A 89 -5.79 11.83 3.43
C ALA A 89 -5.93 10.58 4.33
N VAL A 90 -6.62 9.56 3.82
CA VAL A 90 -6.74 8.26 4.48
C VAL A 90 -6.54 7.12 3.48
N ARG A 91 -5.72 6.15 3.86
CA ARG A 91 -5.61 4.84 3.21
C ARG A 91 -6.64 3.93 3.84
N ILE A 92 -7.39 3.22 3.00
CA ILE A 92 -8.24 2.13 3.43
C ILE A 92 -7.52 0.84 3.06
N ASP A 93 -7.03 0.15 4.08
CA ASP A 93 -6.39 -1.13 3.93
C ASP A 93 -7.38 -2.16 3.38
N HIS A 94 -6.93 -2.99 2.45
CA HIS A 94 -7.74 -4.04 1.84
C HIS A 94 -9.12 -3.56 1.36
N ILE A 95 -9.16 -2.52 0.52
CA ILE A 95 -10.43 -1.92 0.01
C ILE A 95 -11.33 -2.95 -0.70
N LEU A 96 -10.77 -4.09 -1.08
CA LEU A 96 -11.49 -5.27 -1.55
C LEU A 96 -12.62 -5.68 -0.59
N GLY A 97 -12.46 -5.45 0.71
CA GLY A 97 -13.47 -5.65 1.76
C GLY A 97 -14.75 -4.84 1.59
N PHE A 98 -14.77 -3.78 0.75
CA PHE A 98 -16.01 -3.10 0.37
C PHE A 98 -16.83 -3.94 -0.62
N ASP A 99 -16.20 -4.80 -1.41
CA ASP A 99 -16.86 -5.69 -2.35
C ASP A 99 -17.13 -7.07 -1.74
N ARG A 100 -16.10 -7.69 -1.16
CA ARG A 100 -16.20 -9.00 -0.50
C ARG A 100 -15.11 -9.14 0.54
N ALA A 101 -15.42 -9.81 1.63
CA ALA A 101 -14.47 -10.15 2.68
C ALA A 101 -14.32 -11.68 2.75
N PHE A 102 -13.10 -12.19 2.80
CA PHE A 102 -12.88 -13.62 3.02
C PHE A 102 -12.96 -13.90 4.52
N TRP A 103 -13.92 -14.75 4.92
CA TRP A 103 -14.15 -15.13 6.31
C TRP A 103 -13.61 -16.52 6.54
N VAL A 104 -12.86 -16.68 7.63
CA VAL A 104 -12.33 -17.94 8.13
C VAL A 104 -13.12 -18.30 9.39
N PRO A 105 -14.02 -19.29 9.34
CA PRO A 105 -14.78 -19.72 10.50
C PRO A 105 -13.89 -20.27 11.62
N GLU A 106 -14.27 -20.01 12.86
CA GLU A 106 -13.74 -20.74 14.01
C GLU A 106 -14.17 -22.22 13.93
N GLY A 107 -13.33 -23.12 14.43
CA GLY A 107 -13.63 -24.57 14.43
C GLY A 107 -13.24 -25.33 13.16
N GLY A 108 -12.45 -24.72 12.27
CA GLY A 108 -11.76 -25.44 11.18
C GLY A 108 -12.59 -25.71 9.92
N ALA A 109 -13.77 -25.11 9.80
CA ALA A 109 -14.51 -25.14 8.54
C ALA A 109 -13.76 -24.30 7.46
N PRO A 110 -13.84 -24.67 6.17
CA PRO A 110 -13.21 -23.90 5.10
C PRO A 110 -13.72 -22.46 5.04
N GLY A 111 -12.80 -21.53 4.76
CA GLY A 111 -13.15 -20.13 4.57
C GLY A 111 -13.95 -19.86 3.29
N ALA A 112 -14.67 -18.75 3.26
CA ALA A 112 -15.50 -18.35 2.12
C ALA A 112 -15.56 -16.82 1.98
N TYR A 113 -15.80 -16.35 0.75
CA TYR A 113 -16.11 -14.93 0.52
C TYR A 113 -17.54 -14.61 0.94
N VAL A 114 -17.67 -13.61 1.81
CA VAL A 114 -18.94 -12.96 2.14
C VAL A 114 -19.07 -11.69 1.32
N GLN A 115 -20.18 -11.57 0.58
CA GLN A 115 -20.47 -10.39 -0.22
C GLN A 115 -20.78 -9.20 0.68
N MET A 116 -20.10 -8.08 0.41
CA MET A 116 -20.28 -6.82 1.13
C MET A 116 -21.10 -5.84 0.26
N PRO A 117 -21.87 -4.93 0.88
CA PRO A 117 -22.74 -3.98 0.17
C PRO A 117 -21.97 -2.81 -0.46
N ARG A 118 -21.13 -3.12 -1.47
CA ARG A 118 -20.18 -2.21 -2.13
C ARG A 118 -20.71 -0.82 -2.41
N ALA A 119 -21.85 -0.73 -3.11
CA ALA A 119 -22.38 0.56 -3.55
C ALA A 119 -22.68 1.48 -2.36
N ALA A 120 -23.26 0.93 -1.29
CA ALA A 120 -23.60 1.69 -0.10
C ALA A 120 -22.35 2.06 0.72
N MET A 121 -21.41 1.12 0.89
CA MET A 121 -20.17 1.40 1.61
C MET A 121 -19.32 2.47 0.88
N LEU A 122 -19.20 2.40 -0.46
CA LEU A 122 -18.54 3.45 -1.26
C LEU A 122 -19.28 4.80 -1.19
N ALA A 123 -20.61 4.78 -1.11
CA ALA A 123 -21.38 6.02 -0.93
C ALA A 123 -21.08 6.67 0.43
N VAL A 124 -21.06 5.89 1.51
CA VAL A 124 -20.69 6.37 2.86
C VAL A 124 -19.27 6.93 2.86
N LEU A 125 -18.32 6.21 2.28
CA LEU A 125 -16.92 6.65 2.16
C LEU A 125 -16.80 7.99 1.45
N ARG A 126 -17.47 8.17 0.31
CA ARG A 126 -17.49 9.45 -0.42
C ARG A 126 -18.13 10.57 0.39
N MET A 127 -19.21 10.30 1.10
CA MET A 127 -19.91 11.30 1.91
C MET A 127 -19.02 11.81 3.05
N GLU A 128 -18.37 10.90 3.79
CA GLU A 128 -17.48 11.31 4.88
C GLU A 128 -16.20 11.98 4.35
N ALA A 129 -15.63 11.49 3.25
CA ALA A 129 -14.48 12.12 2.60
C ALA A 129 -14.81 13.55 2.12
N ALA A 130 -15.97 13.75 1.50
CA ALA A 130 -16.41 15.07 1.05
C ALA A 130 -16.66 16.03 2.21
N ARG A 131 -17.23 15.55 3.33
CA ARG A 131 -17.42 16.36 4.55
C ARG A 131 -16.10 16.82 5.15
N ALA A 132 -15.09 15.96 5.13
CA ALA A 132 -13.76 16.28 5.68
C ALA A 132 -12.85 17.01 4.68
N GLY A 133 -13.19 17.03 3.39
CA GLY A 133 -12.27 17.45 2.33
C GLY A 133 -11.04 16.54 2.24
N ALA A 134 -11.21 15.24 2.53
CA ALA A 134 -10.13 14.26 2.60
C ALA A 134 -9.94 13.50 1.29
N VAL A 135 -8.69 13.23 0.93
CA VAL A 135 -8.33 12.32 -0.15
C VAL A 135 -8.39 10.88 0.34
N VAL A 136 -8.94 9.98 -0.47
CA VAL A 136 -9.00 8.56 -0.13
C VAL A 136 -8.12 7.75 -1.07
N VAL A 137 -7.30 6.89 -0.48
CA VAL A 137 -6.54 5.84 -1.18
C VAL A 137 -7.14 4.50 -0.77
N GLY A 138 -7.54 3.67 -1.73
CA GLY A 138 -7.94 2.29 -1.47
C GLY A 138 -6.81 1.35 -1.86
N GLU A 139 -6.34 0.52 -0.93
CA GLU A 139 -5.37 -0.51 -1.26
C GLU A 139 -6.03 -1.61 -2.12
N ASP A 140 -5.77 -1.58 -3.43
CA ASP A 140 -6.34 -2.43 -4.46
C ASP A 140 -5.34 -3.46 -5.01
N LEU A 141 -4.59 -4.13 -4.13
CA LEU A 141 -3.61 -5.18 -4.47
C LEU A 141 -4.20 -6.59 -4.27
N GLY A 142 -3.46 -7.60 -4.71
CA GLY A 142 -3.88 -9.00 -4.61
C GLY A 142 -4.98 -9.40 -5.60
N ASN A 143 -5.92 -10.22 -5.13
CA ASN A 143 -7.01 -10.79 -5.94
C ASN A 143 -8.21 -9.83 -6.07
N VAL A 144 -8.00 -8.76 -6.83
CA VAL A 144 -8.97 -7.67 -7.01
C VAL A 144 -10.22 -8.17 -7.76
N PRO A 145 -11.43 -8.04 -7.17
CA PRO A 145 -12.68 -8.38 -7.83
C PRO A 145 -12.88 -7.62 -9.15
N ARG A 146 -13.46 -8.30 -10.14
CA ARG A 146 -13.80 -7.67 -11.42
C ARG A 146 -14.70 -6.46 -11.19
N GLY A 147 -14.33 -5.33 -11.79
CA GLY A 147 -15.09 -4.08 -11.71
C GLY A 147 -14.80 -3.22 -10.48
N LEU A 148 -14.09 -3.73 -9.45
CA LEU A 148 -13.78 -2.93 -8.26
C LEU A 148 -12.96 -1.68 -8.60
N ARG A 149 -11.88 -1.82 -9.39
CA ARG A 149 -11.04 -0.67 -9.79
C ARG A 149 -11.83 0.43 -10.51
N GLY A 150 -12.75 0.05 -11.40
CA GLY A 150 -13.64 1.01 -12.07
C GLY A 150 -14.61 1.70 -11.10
N ALA A 151 -15.12 0.97 -10.10
CA ALA A 151 -15.96 1.56 -9.06
C ALA A 151 -15.20 2.52 -8.13
N LEU A 152 -13.92 2.22 -7.82
CA LEU A 152 -13.04 3.11 -7.06
C LEU A 152 -12.75 4.40 -7.84
N GLU A 153 -12.37 4.28 -9.11
CA GLU A 153 -12.12 5.43 -9.99
C GLU A 153 -13.37 6.30 -10.16
N ALA A 154 -14.53 5.69 -10.43
CA ALA A 154 -15.81 6.42 -10.49
C ALA A 154 -16.22 7.05 -9.15
N SER A 155 -15.62 6.62 -8.04
CA SER A 155 -15.82 7.17 -6.70
C SER A 155 -14.76 8.21 -6.31
N GLY A 156 -13.80 8.52 -7.18
CA GLY A 156 -12.69 9.43 -6.88
C GLY A 156 -11.67 8.86 -5.88
N ILE A 157 -11.62 7.54 -5.73
CA ILE A 157 -10.69 6.85 -4.82
C ILE A 157 -9.44 6.44 -5.60
N LEU A 158 -8.28 6.81 -5.07
CA LEU A 158 -6.99 6.45 -5.68
C LEU A 158 -6.65 4.98 -5.42
N GLY A 159 -6.20 4.26 -6.44
CA GLY A 159 -5.60 2.92 -6.26
C GLY A 159 -4.11 2.98 -5.90
N CYS A 160 -3.52 1.85 -5.54
CA CYS A 160 -2.10 1.69 -5.24
C CYS A 160 -1.33 1.08 -6.42
N ARG A 161 -0.17 1.63 -6.76
CA ARG A 161 0.76 1.07 -7.76
C ARG A 161 2.11 0.85 -7.09
N VAL A 162 2.37 -0.39 -6.72
CA VAL A 162 3.62 -0.82 -6.11
C VAL A 162 4.56 -1.27 -7.22
N MET A 163 5.69 -0.60 -7.40
CA MET A 163 6.58 -0.83 -8.55
C MET A 163 7.04 -2.29 -8.64
N LEU A 164 7.24 -2.97 -7.50
CA LEU A 164 7.55 -4.41 -7.43
C LEU A 164 6.51 -5.30 -8.14
N PHE A 165 5.25 -4.86 -8.20
CA PHE A 165 4.13 -5.59 -8.80
C PHE A 165 3.77 -5.12 -10.22
N GLU A 166 4.21 -3.93 -10.62
CA GLU A 166 3.91 -3.34 -11.93
C GLU A 166 4.80 -3.93 -13.03
N ARG A 167 4.61 -5.22 -13.28
CA ARG A 167 5.38 -6.01 -14.25
C ARG A 167 4.51 -6.97 -15.04
N GLY A 168 4.93 -7.27 -16.27
CA GLY A 168 4.27 -8.24 -17.14
C GLY A 168 4.32 -9.67 -16.58
N ARG A 169 3.30 -10.47 -16.90
CA ARG A 169 3.27 -11.91 -16.60
C ARG A 169 4.06 -12.66 -17.68
N GLY A 170 5.37 -12.78 -17.49
CA GLY A 170 6.27 -13.49 -18.40
C GLY A 170 7.46 -14.10 -17.64
N ARG A 171 8.18 -15.04 -18.27
CA ARG A 171 9.37 -15.69 -17.67
C ARG A 171 10.48 -14.68 -17.37
N ALA A 172 10.66 -13.68 -18.24
CA ALA A 172 11.44 -12.50 -17.95
C ALA A 172 10.46 -11.36 -17.61
N PRO A 173 10.47 -10.81 -16.38
CA PRO A 173 9.60 -9.71 -16.03
C PRO A 173 9.98 -8.47 -16.85
N VAL A 174 8.99 -7.77 -17.38
CA VAL A 174 9.17 -6.43 -17.93
C VAL A 174 8.43 -5.47 -17.04
N PHE A 175 9.17 -4.58 -16.37
CA PHE A 175 8.56 -3.55 -15.54
C PHE A 175 7.88 -2.50 -16.41
N ARG A 176 6.65 -2.19 -16.03
CA ARG A 176 5.84 -1.18 -16.69
C ARG A 176 6.51 0.18 -16.53
N ASP A 177 6.54 0.92 -17.63
CA ASP A 177 6.98 2.31 -17.63
C ASP A 177 6.15 3.13 -16.63
N PRO A 178 6.77 3.80 -15.64
CA PRO A 178 6.07 4.66 -14.69
C PRO A 178 5.19 5.73 -15.34
N ALA A 179 5.56 6.23 -16.53
CA ALA A 179 4.77 7.20 -17.28
C ALA A 179 3.43 6.62 -17.80
N ARG A 180 3.24 5.30 -17.68
CA ARG A 180 1.99 4.61 -18.03
C ARG A 180 1.15 4.23 -16.81
N TYR A 181 1.54 4.63 -15.60
CA TYR A 181 0.75 4.34 -14.41
C TYR A 181 -0.58 5.14 -14.47
N PRO A 182 -1.71 4.59 -14.00
CA PRO A 182 -2.96 5.32 -14.07
C PRO A 182 -2.90 6.58 -13.19
N PRO A 183 -3.38 7.74 -13.65
CA PRO A 183 -3.30 8.98 -12.89
C PRO A 183 -4.07 8.93 -11.56
N TRP A 184 -5.20 8.21 -11.51
CA TRP A 184 -5.96 7.93 -10.29
C TRP A 184 -5.30 6.87 -9.41
N SER A 185 -4.04 7.09 -9.05
CA SER A 185 -3.30 6.22 -8.14
C SER A 185 -2.24 6.94 -7.32
N ILE A 186 -1.77 6.26 -6.27
CA ILE A 186 -0.53 6.53 -5.56
C ILE A 186 0.52 5.49 -5.95
N ALA A 187 1.73 5.93 -6.29
CA ALA A 187 2.84 5.05 -6.59
C ALA A 187 3.79 4.91 -5.38
N SER A 188 4.36 3.73 -5.18
CA SER A 188 5.46 3.49 -4.24
C SER A 188 6.39 2.41 -4.79
N PHE A 189 7.64 2.37 -4.31
CA PHE A 189 8.53 1.26 -4.66
C PHE A 189 8.02 -0.05 -4.03
N SER A 190 7.90 -0.09 -2.71
CA SER A 190 7.37 -1.20 -1.92
C SER A 190 6.33 -0.69 -0.91
N THR A 191 5.97 -1.54 0.06
CA THR A 191 5.07 -1.23 1.18
C THR A 191 5.73 -1.71 2.48
N HIS A 192 5.07 -1.52 3.63
CA HIS A 192 5.57 -2.07 4.89
C HIS A 192 5.56 -3.62 4.94
N ASP A 193 4.74 -4.27 4.11
CA ASP A 193 4.66 -5.74 4.00
C ASP A 193 5.67 -6.34 3.03
N LEU A 194 6.44 -5.50 2.34
CA LEU A 194 7.34 -5.89 1.27
C LEU A 194 8.78 -5.51 1.61
N PRO A 195 9.77 -6.18 1.00
CA PRO A 195 11.16 -5.83 1.20
C PRO A 195 11.43 -4.37 0.82
N THR A 196 12.41 -3.77 1.50
CA THR A 196 12.96 -2.46 1.13
C THR A 196 13.69 -2.54 -0.22
N TRP A 197 14.08 -1.42 -0.81
CA TRP A 197 14.89 -1.38 -2.03
C TRP A 197 16.14 -2.27 -1.93
N ARG A 198 16.93 -2.07 -0.87
CA ARG A 198 18.16 -2.84 -0.66
C ARG A 198 17.86 -4.28 -0.28
N GLY A 199 16.88 -4.52 0.59
CA GLY A 199 16.46 -5.86 0.98
C GLY A 199 16.00 -6.69 -0.21
N TRP A 200 15.18 -6.10 -1.07
CA TRP A 200 14.67 -6.74 -2.28
C TRP A 200 15.82 -7.10 -3.22
N ARG A 201 16.74 -6.16 -3.52
CA ARG A 201 17.87 -6.47 -4.40
C ARG A 201 18.77 -7.60 -3.86
N ALA A 202 18.88 -7.70 -2.53
CA ALA A 202 19.66 -8.74 -1.87
C ALA A 202 18.90 -10.07 -1.70
N GLY A 203 17.58 -10.11 -1.93
CA GLY A 203 16.76 -11.28 -1.59
C GLY A 203 16.66 -11.52 -0.09
N HIS A 204 16.76 -10.46 0.73
CA HIS A 204 16.83 -10.57 2.18
C HIS A 204 15.58 -11.23 2.78
N GLU A 205 14.41 -11.01 2.20
CA GLU A 205 13.18 -11.65 2.65
C GLU A 205 13.12 -13.14 2.32
N ILE A 206 13.82 -13.58 1.26
CA ILE A 206 13.98 -15.00 0.92
C ILE A 206 14.86 -15.64 2.00
N ASP A 207 15.98 -15.00 2.35
CA ASP A 207 16.88 -15.48 3.41
C ASP A 207 16.19 -15.51 4.78
N ALA A 208 15.39 -14.48 5.09
CA ALA A 208 14.61 -14.43 6.32
C ALA A 208 13.62 -15.59 6.42
N ARG A 209 12.89 -15.90 5.33
CA ARG A 209 11.97 -17.04 5.27
C ARG A 209 12.69 -18.38 5.38
N LEU A 210 13.85 -18.53 4.75
CA LEU A 210 14.67 -19.73 4.89
C LEU A 210 15.14 -19.91 6.35
N ALA A 211 15.58 -18.83 7.00
CA ALA A 211 16.08 -18.86 8.37
C ALA A 211 15.04 -19.29 9.41
N ILE A 212 13.75 -18.97 9.17
CA ILE A 212 12.65 -19.37 10.05
C ILE A 212 12.01 -20.70 9.66
N GLY A 213 12.46 -21.33 8.57
CA GLY A 213 11.96 -22.62 8.11
C GLY A 213 10.66 -22.56 7.29
N ASP A 214 10.21 -21.37 6.88
CA ASP A 214 9.03 -21.19 6.02
C ASP A 214 9.22 -21.81 4.63
N ILE A 215 10.46 -21.80 4.13
CA ILE A 215 10.82 -22.31 2.80
C ILE A 215 12.05 -23.20 2.88
N GLY A 216 12.16 -24.16 1.94
CA GLY A 216 13.34 -25.02 1.81
C GLY A 216 14.46 -24.40 0.98
N GLU A 217 15.69 -24.91 1.14
CA GLU A 217 16.89 -24.40 0.45
C GLU A 217 16.77 -24.40 -1.07
N ALA A 218 16.18 -25.44 -1.66
CA ALA A 218 15.99 -25.52 -3.11
C ALA A 218 15.07 -24.41 -3.62
N PHE A 219 13.97 -24.13 -2.90
CA PHE A 219 13.06 -23.04 -3.22
C PHE A 219 13.74 -21.67 -3.07
N ALA A 220 14.47 -21.46 -1.97
CA ALA A 220 15.23 -20.23 -1.75
C ALA A 220 16.24 -19.96 -2.87
N LYS A 221 16.96 -21.00 -3.33
CA LYS A 221 17.90 -20.90 -4.46
C LYS A 221 17.20 -20.49 -5.76
N ASP A 222 16.06 -21.09 -6.06
CA ASP A 222 15.27 -20.77 -7.25
C ASP A 222 14.71 -19.33 -7.18
N GLU A 223 14.23 -18.89 -6.02
CA GLU A 223 13.74 -17.53 -5.80
C GLU A 223 14.87 -16.50 -5.91
N HIS A 224 16.07 -16.79 -5.41
CA HIS A 224 17.25 -15.93 -5.61
C HIS A 224 17.60 -15.81 -7.09
N ALA A 225 17.61 -16.91 -7.85
CA ALA A 225 17.86 -16.87 -9.29
C ALA A 225 16.80 -16.04 -10.04
N ARG A 226 15.52 -16.15 -9.64
CA ARG A 226 14.45 -15.29 -10.15
C ARG A 226 14.71 -13.83 -9.78
N ARG A 227 15.05 -13.53 -8.53
CA ARG A 227 15.35 -12.18 -8.05
C ARG A 227 16.42 -11.49 -8.88
N HIS A 228 17.50 -12.19 -9.26
CA HIS A 228 18.54 -11.62 -10.13
C HIS A 228 17.97 -11.15 -11.48
N THR A 229 17.06 -11.92 -12.06
CA THR A 229 16.38 -11.57 -13.32
C THR A 229 15.42 -10.39 -13.12
N GLU A 230 14.70 -10.35 -11.99
CA GLU A 230 13.82 -9.22 -11.64
C GLU A 230 14.59 -7.92 -11.45
N VAL A 231 15.72 -7.98 -10.73
CA VAL A 231 16.62 -6.85 -10.49
C VAL A 231 17.17 -6.29 -11.79
N ALA A 232 17.70 -7.15 -12.67
CA ALA A 232 18.22 -6.73 -13.96
C ALA A 232 17.12 -6.09 -14.85
N ALA A 233 15.90 -6.62 -14.81
CA ALA A 233 14.78 -6.03 -15.54
C ALA A 233 14.34 -4.67 -14.98
N PHE A 234 14.40 -4.49 -13.66
CA PHE A 234 14.13 -3.20 -13.02
C PHE A 234 15.20 -2.18 -13.40
N ASP A 235 16.48 -2.56 -13.38
CA ASP A 235 17.59 -1.72 -13.80
C ASP A 235 17.48 -1.30 -15.26
N ALA A 236 16.99 -2.19 -16.13
CA ALA A 236 16.70 -1.85 -17.53
C ALA A 236 15.54 -0.85 -17.67
N MET A 237 14.61 -0.80 -16.72
CA MET A 237 13.55 0.22 -16.67
C MET A 237 14.10 1.56 -16.16
N THR A 238 14.85 1.55 -15.07
CA THR A 238 15.47 2.78 -14.54
C THR A 238 16.52 3.35 -15.47
N ALA A 239 17.23 2.54 -16.26
CA ALA A 239 18.15 3.02 -17.29
C ALA A 239 17.44 3.79 -18.42
N ARG A 240 16.20 3.43 -18.74
CA ARG A 240 15.39 4.10 -19.78
C ARG A 240 14.75 5.39 -19.26
N VAL A 241 14.34 5.41 -17.99
CA VAL A 241 13.63 6.54 -17.37
C VAL A 241 14.59 7.54 -16.72
N GLY A 242 15.75 7.05 -16.29
CA GLY A 242 16.76 7.81 -15.55
C GLY A 242 17.47 8.88 -16.38
N ALA A 243 18.10 9.81 -15.68
CA ALA A 243 18.95 10.82 -16.30
C ALA A 243 20.24 10.20 -16.87
N SER A 244 20.78 10.81 -17.93
CA SER A 244 22.06 10.39 -18.52
C SER A 244 23.18 10.39 -17.46
N GLY A 245 23.98 9.31 -17.41
CA GLY A 245 25.10 9.16 -16.47
C GLY A 245 24.71 8.71 -15.05
N MET A 246 23.43 8.51 -14.76
CA MET A 246 22.97 7.94 -13.49
C MET A 246 23.14 6.41 -13.49
N ASP A 247 23.63 5.85 -12.38
CA ASP A 247 23.68 4.40 -12.17
C ASP A 247 22.24 3.85 -12.07
N PRO A 248 21.79 2.99 -13.02
CA PRO A 248 20.45 2.41 -13.00
C PRO A 248 20.16 1.55 -11.77
N ALA A 249 21.20 1.00 -11.12
CA ALA A 249 21.07 0.16 -9.94
C ALA A 249 20.99 0.97 -8.63
N SER A 250 21.11 2.30 -8.69
CA SER A 250 21.05 3.17 -7.53
C SER A 250 19.63 3.41 -7.02
N ALA A 251 19.49 3.67 -5.71
CA ALA A 251 18.22 4.11 -5.13
C ALA A 251 17.72 5.43 -5.75
N ASP A 252 18.63 6.28 -6.24
CA ASP A 252 18.27 7.52 -6.93
C ASP A 252 17.57 7.26 -8.25
N ALA A 253 18.05 6.29 -9.03
CA ALA A 253 17.40 5.91 -10.28
C ALA A 253 15.99 5.34 -10.02
N MET A 254 15.82 4.59 -8.93
CA MET A 254 14.49 4.17 -8.45
C MET A 254 13.62 5.37 -8.07
N HIS A 255 14.13 6.36 -7.33
CA HIS A 255 13.38 7.57 -6.99
C HIS A 255 13.05 8.44 -8.21
N VAL A 256 13.94 8.52 -9.20
CA VAL A 256 13.66 9.19 -10.48
C VAL A 256 12.51 8.50 -11.20
N ALA A 257 12.55 7.17 -11.31
CA ALA A 257 11.47 6.40 -11.93
C ALA A 257 10.15 6.56 -11.18
N LEU A 258 10.16 6.54 -9.84
CA LEU A 258 8.99 6.79 -9.01
C LEU A 258 8.41 8.20 -9.24
N GLY A 259 9.28 9.22 -9.24
CA GLY A 259 8.89 10.62 -9.47
C GLY A 259 8.38 10.89 -10.88
N ALA A 260 8.88 10.16 -11.88
CA ALA A 260 8.41 10.21 -13.27
C ALA A 260 7.03 9.55 -13.48
N SER A 261 6.50 8.85 -12.47
CA SER A 261 5.20 8.20 -12.59
C SER A 261 4.06 9.20 -12.81
N THR A 262 3.07 8.78 -13.61
CA THR A 262 1.84 9.54 -13.87
C THR A 262 0.82 9.46 -12.74
N SER A 263 1.08 8.68 -11.69
CA SER A 263 0.25 8.64 -10.47
C SER A 263 0.05 10.03 -9.85
N ALA A 264 -1.13 10.29 -9.30
CA ALA A 264 -1.48 11.55 -8.63
C ALA A 264 -0.54 11.84 -7.46
N MET A 265 -0.14 10.80 -6.72
CA MET A 265 0.83 10.87 -5.62
C MET A 265 1.94 9.86 -5.79
N ALA A 266 3.09 10.14 -5.17
CA ALA A 266 4.21 9.20 -5.03
C ALA A 266 4.61 9.16 -3.55
N MET A 267 4.87 7.96 -3.03
CA MET A 267 5.21 7.72 -1.64
C MET A 267 6.64 7.20 -1.53
N VAL A 268 7.44 7.91 -0.75
CA VAL A 268 8.84 7.55 -0.47
C VAL A 268 8.91 6.90 0.91
N GLN A 269 9.42 5.67 0.96
CA GLN A 269 9.70 4.98 2.21
C GLN A 269 11.05 5.45 2.77
N VAL A 270 11.07 5.78 4.05
CA VAL A 270 12.27 6.27 4.74
C VAL A 270 13.37 5.20 4.78
N GLU A 271 13.00 3.93 4.85
CA GLU A 271 13.91 2.79 4.84
C GLU A 271 14.69 2.70 3.53
N ASN A 272 14.06 3.03 2.40
CA ASN A 272 14.72 3.06 1.10
C ASN A 272 15.71 4.24 1.00
N VAL A 273 15.35 5.39 1.56
CA VAL A 273 16.23 6.58 1.62
C VAL A 273 17.44 6.31 2.50
N LEU A 274 17.25 5.63 3.63
CA LEU A 274 18.30 5.29 4.58
C LEU A 274 19.08 4.02 4.21
N ASP A 275 18.76 3.41 3.07
CA ASP A 275 19.41 2.21 2.55
C ASP A 275 19.37 1.01 3.52
N ILE A 276 18.23 0.85 4.21
CA ILE A 276 17.99 -0.21 5.18
C ILE A 276 17.69 -1.52 4.45
N VAL A 277 18.26 -2.64 4.94
CA VAL A 277 18.06 -3.99 4.38
C VAL A 277 16.80 -4.65 4.93
N ALA A 278 16.57 -4.57 6.25
CA ALA A 278 15.47 -5.23 6.91
C ALA A 278 14.13 -4.54 6.64
N GLN A 279 13.09 -5.33 6.41
CA GLN A 279 11.71 -4.84 6.29
C GLN A 279 11.03 -4.74 7.66
N PRO A 280 10.02 -3.87 7.82
CA PRO A 280 9.33 -3.70 9.09
C PRO A 280 8.36 -4.85 9.40
N ASN A 281 7.85 -5.54 8.39
CA ASN A 281 6.94 -6.67 8.57
C ASN A 281 7.26 -7.79 7.55
N LEU A 282 7.23 -9.04 7.99
CA LEU A 282 7.29 -10.23 7.16
C LEU A 282 5.94 -10.96 7.22
N PRO A 283 5.04 -10.76 6.24
CA PRO A 283 3.70 -11.33 6.26
C PRO A 283 3.70 -12.86 6.45
N GLY A 284 2.75 -13.34 7.24
CA GLY A 284 2.62 -14.75 7.60
C GLY A 284 3.39 -15.17 8.85
N THR A 285 4.08 -14.26 9.52
CA THR A 285 4.82 -14.53 10.77
C THR A 285 4.22 -13.76 11.95
N VAL A 286 4.38 -14.31 13.15
CA VAL A 286 3.91 -13.69 14.41
C VAL A 286 5.09 -13.43 15.36
N GLY A 287 5.87 -14.47 15.67
CA GLY A 287 7.01 -14.42 16.60
C GLY A 287 8.36 -14.73 15.96
N GLU A 288 8.34 -15.25 14.74
CA GLU A 288 9.49 -15.76 13.99
C GLU A 288 10.34 -14.63 13.41
N TYR A 289 9.70 -13.52 13.04
CA TYR A 289 10.34 -12.29 12.57
C TYR A 289 10.00 -11.15 13.53
N PRO A 290 10.90 -10.16 13.75
CA PRO A 290 10.65 -9.05 14.67
C PRO A 290 9.68 -8.00 14.08
N ASN A 291 8.51 -8.41 13.58
CA ASN A 291 7.51 -7.55 12.97
C ASN A 291 7.20 -6.34 13.86
N TRP A 292 7.13 -5.16 13.23
CA TRP A 292 6.77 -3.88 13.85
C TRP A 292 7.72 -3.43 14.97
N ARG A 293 8.93 -3.99 15.04
CA ARG A 293 9.92 -3.70 16.10
C ARG A 293 11.22 -3.10 15.58
N GLN A 294 11.42 -3.06 14.27
CA GLN A 294 12.57 -2.44 13.62
C GLN A 294 12.50 -0.92 13.79
N ARG A 295 13.56 -0.34 14.35
CA ARG A 295 13.68 1.11 14.51
C ARG A 295 14.49 1.67 13.35
N LEU A 296 14.19 2.91 12.98
CA LEU A 296 15.11 3.69 12.15
C LEU A 296 16.43 3.91 12.92
N PRO A 297 17.58 3.90 12.22
CA PRO A 297 18.90 4.07 12.86
C PRO A 297 19.15 5.49 13.38
N VAL A 298 18.27 6.46 13.05
CA VAL A 298 18.40 7.87 13.39
C VAL A 298 17.09 8.44 13.93
N GLY A 299 17.19 9.44 14.81
CA GLY A 299 16.04 10.18 15.32
C GLY A 299 15.50 11.22 14.33
N PRO A 300 14.33 11.82 14.58
CA PRO A 300 13.64 12.70 13.64
C PRO A 300 14.45 13.95 13.24
N THR A 301 15.20 14.56 14.16
CA THR A 301 16.06 15.73 13.85
C THR A 301 17.18 15.36 12.88
N ALA A 302 17.92 14.30 13.19
CA ALA A 302 18.99 13.81 12.31
C ALA A 302 18.47 13.30 10.97
N LEU A 303 17.27 12.72 10.94
CA LEU A 303 16.61 12.28 9.71
C LEU A 303 16.30 13.46 8.77
N ALA A 304 15.84 14.59 9.32
CA ALA A 304 15.54 15.78 8.54
C ALA A 304 16.80 16.40 7.90
N GLU A 305 17.97 16.20 8.51
CA GLU A 305 19.27 16.74 8.08
C GLU A 305 20.08 15.72 7.25
N ASP A 306 19.65 14.46 7.14
CA ASP A 306 20.38 13.43 6.39
C ASP A 306 20.48 13.82 4.91
N HIS A 307 21.71 13.88 4.41
CA HIS A 307 21.99 14.23 3.01
C HIS A 307 21.24 13.36 2.00
N ARG A 308 20.91 12.11 2.33
CA ARG A 308 20.10 11.22 1.50
C ARG A 308 18.66 11.69 1.43
N MET A 309 18.08 12.14 2.55
CA MET A 309 16.73 12.71 2.58
C MET A 309 16.64 13.98 1.74
N VAL A 310 17.61 14.89 1.89
CA VAL A 310 17.70 16.12 1.08
C VAL A 310 17.85 15.79 -0.41
N ARG A 311 18.69 14.79 -0.75
CA ARG A 311 18.91 14.35 -2.13
C ARG A 311 17.64 13.75 -2.74
N THR A 312 16.96 12.85 -2.02
CA THR A 312 15.70 12.26 -2.47
C THR A 312 14.63 13.33 -2.65
N ALA A 313 14.50 14.29 -1.73
CA ALA A 313 13.55 15.41 -1.87
C ALA A 313 13.81 16.23 -3.14
N ARG A 314 15.08 16.53 -3.47
CA ARG A 314 15.44 17.21 -4.72
C ARG A 314 15.08 16.40 -5.96
N ILE A 315 15.37 15.10 -5.96
CA ILE A 315 15.01 14.19 -7.07
C ILE A 315 13.49 14.17 -7.29
N MET A 316 12.73 13.99 -6.21
CA MET A 316 11.27 13.93 -6.28
C MET A 316 10.69 15.26 -6.75
N ASN A 317 11.18 16.40 -6.26
CA ASN A 317 10.71 17.72 -6.71
C ASN A 317 11.03 17.95 -8.19
N ALA A 318 12.25 17.69 -8.64
CA ALA A 318 12.66 17.91 -10.02
C ALA A 318 11.83 17.07 -11.00
N THR A 319 11.65 15.79 -10.71
CA THR A 319 10.92 14.85 -11.58
C THR A 319 9.41 15.13 -11.60
N ARG A 320 8.81 15.43 -10.44
CA ARG A 320 7.38 15.75 -10.33
C ARG A 320 7.02 17.10 -10.95
N SER A 321 7.88 18.11 -10.82
CA SER A 321 7.68 19.41 -11.46
C SER A 321 7.81 19.34 -12.98
N ALA A 322 8.83 18.65 -13.50
CA ALA A 322 9.00 18.47 -14.95
C ALA A 322 7.78 17.81 -15.60
N ARG A 323 7.18 16.83 -14.92
CA ARG A 323 5.92 16.21 -15.35
C ARG A 323 4.74 17.19 -15.36
N SER A 324 4.60 18.01 -14.31
CA SER A 324 3.50 19.00 -14.25
C SER A 324 3.55 19.99 -15.41
N VAL A 325 4.76 20.36 -15.86
CA VAL A 325 4.95 21.22 -17.03
C VAL A 325 4.51 20.50 -18.31
N ALA A 326 4.97 19.26 -18.52
CA ALA A 326 4.63 18.47 -19.70
C ALA A 326 3.10 18.27 -19.87
N LEU A 327 2.37 17.99 -18.79
CA LEU A 327 0.90 17.85 -18.84
C LEU A 327 0.20 19.15 -19.25
N HIS A 328 0.67 20.30 -18.78
CA HIS A 328 0.08 21.60 -19.11
C HIS A 328 0.40 22.08 -20.52
N GLU A 329 1.43 21.54 -21.17
CA GLU A 329 1.74 21.80 -22.58
C GLU A 329 0.88 20.93 -23.49
N ASP A 330 0.68 19.65 -23.15
CA ASP A 330 -0.15 18.70 -23.91
C ASP A 330 -1.64 19.14 -23.94
N GLU A 331 -2.18 19.53 -22.78
CA GLU A 331 -3.54 20.08 -22.65
C GLU A 331 -3.76 21.40 -23.42
N ARG A 332 -2.69 22.12 -23.77
CA ARG A 332 -2.75 23.34 -24.60
C ARG A 332 -2.58 23.04 -26.09
N GLY A 333 -1.95 21.91 -26.42
CA GLY A 333 -1.83 21.39 -27.78
C GLY A 333 -3.15 20.78 -28.29
N GLU A 334 -3.87 20.04 -27.44
CA GLU A 334 -5.16 19.44 -27.81
C GLU A 334 -6.32 20.45 -27.95
N ARG A 335 -6.13 21.68 -27.47
CA ARG A 335 -7.11 22.78 -27.55
C ARG A 335 -6.86 23.76 -28.72
N ARG A 336 -6.00 23.40 -29.68
CA ARG A 336 -5.69 24.21 -30.87
C ARG A 336 -6.12 23.53 -32.16
#